data_AF-A0A7M2YZ45-F1
#
_entry.id   AF-A0A7M2YZ45-F1
#
_cell.length_a   1.000
_cell.length_b   1.000
_cell.length_c   1.000
_cell.angle_alpha   90.00
_cell.angle_beta   90.00
_cell.angle_gamma   90.00
#
_symmetry.space_group_name_H-M   'P 1'
#
loop_
_entity.id
_entity.type
_entity.pdbx_description
1 polymer ?
#
loop_
_entity_poly.entity_id
_entity_poly.type
_entity_poly.pdbx_seq_one_letter_code
_entity_poly.pdbx_strand_id
1 'polypeptide(L)'
;MSRGVRVRFAPSPTGSLHLGNALSAVANRAFADAHGGMLVLRIDDTDPARNLPGGETAILDDLAWLGVEWDEGPVRQSERGALYADAVERALAHGAVRDDDGSVRLGGTTLARPDGSATYQLATVADDLDLRITHIVRGSDHRPNEELQRRIARALGGELPEVIHHGLLLGADGRKLSKRAAHASVAQLRAEGIPAAAVRAYLDELDLPRHDVHLDAARLQRLAIDAIDAMPDDDLAAAAGAPVDLARALRGARTLVEARAIARQITAPEAVSLGEEARATMERFAELRAPGPARLDEDAARSIVRELKAVGASLKALRLALTGAERGPELWTVLAALDRDEALARAGAAITPR
;
A
#
# COMPACT_ATOMS: atom_id res chain seq x y z
N MET A 1 27.06 21.32 19.06
CA MET A 1 25.89 21.21 18.15
C MET A 1 25.27 19.85 18.40
N SER A 2 24.01 19.78 18.82
CA SER A 2 23.30 18.49 18.90
C SER A 2 23.33 17.87 17.51
N ARG A 3 23.73 16.59 17.40
CA ARG A 3 23.64 15.87 16.13
C ARG A 3 22.17 15.88 15.69
N GLY A 4 21.91 16.24 14.43
CA GLY A 4 20.56 16.19 13.86
C GLY A 4 19.99 14.76 13.94
N VAL A 5 18.67 14.64 14.02
CA VAL A 5 18.00 13.35 14.08
C VAL A 5 18.31 12.54 12.81
N ARG A 6 18.74 11.30 13.02
CA ARG A 6 18.97 10.29 11.98
C ARG A 6 18.30 8.99 12.41
N VAL A 7 17.39 8.51 11.58
CA VAL A 7 16.70 7.23 11.72
C VAL A 7 17.02 6.33 10.53
N ARG A 8 16.65 5.06 10.60
CA ARG A 8 16.80 4.14 9.47
C ARG A 8 15.65 3.16 9.34
N PHE A 9 15.28 2.90 8.10
CA PHE A 9 14.50 1.72 7.74
C PHE A 9 15.45 0.65 7.21
N ALA A 10 15.47 -0.52 7.85
CA ALA A 10 16.45 -1.59 7.60
C ALA A 10 15.78 -2.94 7.22
N PRO A 11 15.12 -3.05 6.06
CA PRO A 11 14.46 -4.28 5.64
C PRO A 11 15.44 -5.32 5.07
N SER A 12 15.17 -6.61 5.30
CA SER A 12 15.81 -7.69 4.55
C SER A 12 15.06 -7.97 3.24
N PRO A 13 15.77 -8.23 2.11
CA PRO A 13 15.18 -8.38 0.78
C PRO A 13 14.48 -9.73 0.58
N THR A 14 13.40 -9.95 1.33
CA THR A 14 12.62 -11.21 1.37
C THR A 14 11.32 -11.13 0.55
N GLY A 15 11.27 -10.17 -0.38
CA GLY A 15 10.10 -9.86 -1.22
C GLY A 15 9.41 -8.55 -0.81
N SER A 16 8.17 -8.38 -1.27
CA SER A 16 7.32 -7.22 -0.92
C SER A 16 7.20 -7.03 0.58
N LEU A 17 7.10 -5.77 1.01
CA LEU A 17 6.99 -5.41 2.41
C LEU A 17 5.73 -6.00 3.03
N HIS A 18 5.91 -6.72 4.12
CA HIS A 18 4.82 -7.02 5.04
C HIS A 18 4.28 -5.71 5.64
N LEU A 19 2.98 -5.61 5.90
CA LEU A 19 2.35 -4.36 6.33
C LEU A 19 2.95 -3.82 7.65
N GLY A 20 3.39 -4.71 8.55
CA GLY A 20 4.11 -4.32 9.76
C GLY A 20 5.48 -3.67 9.49
N ASN A 21 6.18 -4.07 8.43
CA ASN A 21 7.43 -3.42 8.02
C ASN A 21 7.15 -2.10 7.30
N ALA A 22 6.06 -2.03 6.52
CA ALA A 22 5.59 -0.78 5.93
C ALA A 22 5.24 0.26 7.02
N LEU A 23 4.62 -0.17 8.13
CA LEU A 23 4.39 0.68 9.31
C LEU A 23 5.71 1.24 9.83
N SER A 24 6.74 0.39 10.02
CA SER A 24 8.05 0.87 10.45
C SER A 24 8.65 1.87 9.45
N ALA A 25 8.53 1.66 8.14
CA ALA A 25 9.05 2.57 7.12
C ALA A 25 8.37 3.95 7.18
N VAL A 26 7.03 3.97 7.20
CA VAL A 26 6.21 5.19 7.31
C VAL A 26 6.51 5.93 8.61
N ALA A 27 6.55 5.22 9.74
CA ALA A 27 6.81 5.83 11.03
C ALA A 27 8.23 6.41 11.16
N ASN A 28 9.25 5.76 10.56
CA ASN A 28 10.60 6.33 10.51
C ASN A 28 10.62 7.62 9.67
N ARG A 29 9.94 7.66 8.51
CA ARG A 29 9.84 8.87 7.68
C ARG A 29 9.15 10.01 8.44
N ALA A 30 7.99 9.73 9.02
CA ALA A 30 7.23 10.71 9.81
C ALA A 30 8.04 11.22 11.01
N PHE A 31 8.77 10.36 11.70
CA PHE A 31 9.65 10.74 12.81
C PHE A 31 10.78 11.66 12.34
N ALA A 32 11.42 11.35 11.20
CA ALA A 32 12.44 12.21 10.62
C ALA A 32 11.86 13.60 10.28
N ASP A 33 10.71 13.67 9.60
CA ASP A 33 10.07 14.92 9.20
C ASP A 33 9.70 15.79 10.40
N ALA A 34 9.10 15.18 11.44
CA ALA A 34 8.69 15.87 12.66
C ALA A 34 9.87 16.50 13.43
N HIS A 35 11.10 16.01 13.21
CA HIS A 35 12.30 16.47 13.90
C HIS A 35 13.31 17.16 12.98
N GLY A 36 12.95 17.43 11.71
CA GLY A 36 13.88 17.96 10.70
C GLY A 36 15.12 17.08 10.51
N GLY A 37 14.94 15.76 10.65
CA GLY A 37 15.97 14.74 10.57
C GLY A 37 16.05 14.05 9.20
N MET A 38 16.84 12.97 9.15
CA MET A 38 17.08 12.19 7.95
C MET A 38 16.64 10.73 8.13
N LEU A 39 16.07 10.16 7.07
CA LEU A 39 15.83 8.73 6.93
C LEU A 39 16.91 8.09 6.07
N VAL A 40 17.60 7.10 6.64
CA VAL A 40 18.54 6.25 5.91
C VAL A 40 17.83 4.95 5.50
N LEU A 41 17.94 4.55 4.24
CA LEU A 41 17.54 3.22 3.77
C LEU A 41 18.76 2.28 3.81
N ARG A 42 18.64 1.17 4.55
CA ARG A 42 19.66 0.11 4.61
C ARG A 42 19.05 -1.24 4.23
N ILE A 43 19.65 -1.96 3.30
CA ILE A 43 19.20 -3.30 2.92
C ILE A 43 19.98 -4.33 3.75
N ASP A 44 19.28 -5.03 4.65
CA ASP A 44 19.85 -6.04 5.54
C ASP A 44 19.95 -7.40 4.83
N ASP A 45 20.89 -7.51 3.88
CA ASP A 45 21.09 -8.63 2.95
C ASP A 45 22.26 -9.58 3.33
N THR A 46 22.68 -9.57 4.61
CA THR A 46 23.79 -10.38 5.15
C THR A 46 23.59 -11.90 5.12
N ASP A 47 22.38 -12.37 4.83
CA ASP A 47 22.09 -13.80 4.68
C ASP A 47 21.54 -14.09 3.27
N PRO A 48 22.42 -14.35 2.29
CA PRO A 48 22.03 -14.59 0.90
C PRO A 48 21.01 -15.71 0.72
N ALA A 49 20.99 -16.71 1.62
CA ALA A 49 20.06 -17.84 1.54
C ALA A 49 18.60 -17.44 1.84
N ARG A 50 18.39 -16.32 2.53
CA ARG A 50 17.05 -15.78 2.82
C ARG A 50 16.59 -14.72 1.83
N ASN A 51 17.50 -14.19 1.03
CA ASN A 51 17.19 -13.15 0.04
C ASN A 51 16.41 -13.77 -1.12
N LEU A 52 15.39 -13.05 -1.59
CA LEU A 52 14.66 -13.43 -2.80
C LEU A 52 15.22 -12.66 -4.01
N PRO A 53 15.33 -13.30 -5.18
CA PRO A 53 15.60 -12.59 -6.43
C PRO A 53 14.58 -11.46 -6.63
N GLY A 54 15.06 -10.24 -6.89
CA GLY A 54 14.21 -9.05 -7.01
C GLY A 54 13.60 -8.55 -5.69
N GLY A 55 13.99 -9.12 -4.54
CA GLY A 55 13.46 -8.72 -3.23
C GLY A 55 13.78 -7.28 -2.85
N GLU A 56 14.98 -6.79 -3.20
CA GLU A 56 15.33 -5.37 -3.02
C GLU A 56 14.46 -4.48 -3.90
N THR A 57 14.33 -4.80 -5.19
CA THR A 57 13.46 -4.04 -6.12
C THR A 57 12.03 -3.96 -5.61
N ALA A 58 11.47 -5.07 -5.13
CA ALA A 58 10.13 -5.08 -4.56
C ALA A 58 9.98 -4.16 -3.34
N ILE A 59 11.00 -4.06 -2.49
CA ILE A 59 11.02 -3.11 -1.37
C ILE A 59 11.02 -1.67 -1.88
N LEU A 60 11.90 -1.35 -2.84
CA LEU A 60 12.00 0.01 -3.38
C LEU A 60 10.69 0.43 -4.06
N ASP A 61 10.08 -0.46 -4.84
CA ASP A 61 8.79 -0.23 -5.49
C ASP A 61 7.67 -0.03 -4.45
N ASP A 62 7.69 -0.78 -3.35
CA ASP A 62 6.71 -0.62 -2.26
C ASP A 62 6.88 0.70 -1.50
N LEU A 63 8.12 1.13 -1.24
CA LEU A 63 8.41 2.42 -0.61
C LEU A 63 7.99 3.58 -1.52
N ALA A 64 8.35 3.52 -2.81
CA ALA A 64 7.94 4.52 -3.80
C ALA A 64 6.42 4.58 -3.93
N TRP A 65 5.75 3.43 -3.99
CA TRP A 65 4.29 3.37 -4.04
C TRP A 65 3.63 4.01 -2.81
N LEU A 66 4.19 3.81 -1.61
CA LEU A 66 3.70 4.42 -0.36
C LEU A 66 4.12 5.89 -0.18
N GLY A 67 4.92 6.46 -1.09
CA GLY A 67 5.47 7.81 -0.97
C GLY A 67 6.44 7.96 0.20
N VAL A 68 7.23 6.91 0.48
CA VAL A 68 8.27 6.92 1.52
C VAL A 68 9.62 7.17 0.87
N GLU A 69 10.09 8.42 0.94
CA GLU A 69 11.40 8.84 0.44
C GLU A 69 12.47 8.77 1.54
N TRP A 70 13.69 8.42 1.17
CA TRP A 70 14.85 8.40 2.06
C TRP A 70 15.91 9.40 1.59
N ASP A 71 16.67 9.92 2.54
CA ASP A 71 17.68 10.95 2.32
C ASP A 71 19.03 10.35 1.94
N GLU A 72 19.33 9.15 2.45
CA GLU A 72 20.58 8.43 2.19
C GLU A 72 20.34 6.94 1.93
N GLY A 73 21.15 6.36 1.04
CA GLY A 73 21.08 4.96 0.64
C GLY A 73 20.40 4.72 -0.72
N PRO A 74 20.08 3.46 -1.06
CA PRO A 74 20.20 2.27 -0.22
C PRO A 74 21.66 1.90 0.08
N VAL A 75 21.96 1.70 1.36
CA VAL A 75 23.23 1.10 1.81
C VAL A 75 23.02 -0.41 1.94
N ARG A 76 23.87 -1.24 1.34
CA ARG A 76 23.74 -2.71 1.42
C ARG A 76 24.73 -3.29 2.41
N GLN A 77 24.29 -4.21 3.26
CA GLN A 77 25.16 -4.84 4.23
C GLN A 77 26.16 -5.80 3.57
N SER A 78 25.78 -6.47 2.47
CA SER A 78 26.66 -7.35 1.69
C SER A 78 27.92 -6.64 1.16
N GLU A 79 27.86 -5.32 0.98
CA GLU A 79 28.95 -4.47 0.51
C GLU A 79 29.87 -3.97 1.64
N ARG A 80 29.60 -4.35 2.91
CA ARG A 80 30.20 -3.71 4.11
C ARG A 80 31.11 -4.63 4.92
N GLY A 81 31.64 -5.69 4.29
CA GLY A 81 32.52 -6.67 4.93
C GLY A 81 33.72 -6.05 5.66
N ALA A 82 34.34 -5.00 5.11
CA ALA A 82 35.48 -4.32 5.74
C ALA A 82 35.11 -3.65 7.07
N LEU A 83 33.94 -3.00 7.14
CA LEU A 83 33.44 -2.42 8.39
C LEU A 83 33.21 -3.50 9.44
N TYR A 84 32.66 -4.65 9.03
CA TYR A 84 32.37 -5.73 9.96
C TYR A 84 33.65 -6.41 10.46
N ALA A 85 34.67 -6.55 9.62
CA ALA A 85 35.99 -7.02 10.05
C ALA A 85 36.59 -6.09 11.11
N ASP A 86 36.56 -4.77 10.89
CA ASP A 86 37.00 -3.78 11.89
C ASP A 86 36.17 -3.86 13.18
N ALA A 87 34.86 -4.04 13.06
CA ALA A 87 33.98 -4.23 14.21
C ALA A 87 34.32 -5.49 15.01
N VAL A 88 34.69 -6.60 14.36
CA VAL A 88 35.16 -7.82 15.04
C VAL A 88 36.42 -7.54 15.85
N GLU A 89 37.41 -6.85 15.28
CA GLU A 89 38.66 -6.54 15.98
C GLU A 89 38.43 -5.62 17.18
N ARG A 90 37.56 -4.61 17.03
CA ARG A 90 37.13 -3.76 18.16
C ARG A 90 36.46 -4.59 19.26
N ALA A 91 35.56 -5.51 18.90
CA ALA A 91 34.89 -6.35 19.87
C ALA A 91 35.88 -7.28 20.61
N LEU A 92 36.86 -7.87 19.90
CA LEU A 92 37.91 -8.71 20.49
C LEU A 92 38.77 -7.93 21.49
N ALA A 93 39.09 -6.67 21.19
CA ALA A 93 39.79 -5.78 22.12
C ALA A 93 38.97 -5.45 23.38
N HIS A 94 37.64 -5.65 23.35
CA HIS A 94 36.72 -5.30 24.43
C HIS A 94 35.90 -6.50 24.94
N GLY A 95 36.53 -7.67 25.01
CA GLY A 95 36.02 -8.83 25.74
C GLY A 95 35.20 -9.82 24.91
N ALA A 96 35.14 -9.66 23.59
CA ALA A 96 34.78 -10.79 22.72
C ALA A 96 35.94 -11.79 22.67
N VAL A 97 35.61 -13.07 22.43
CA VAL A 97 36.56 -14.18 22.38
C VAL A 97 36.42 -14.87 21.04
N ARG A 98 37.54 -15.34 20.49
CA ARG A 98 37.57 -16.23 19.34
C ARG A 98 37.59 -17.67 19.84
N ASP A 99 36.58 -18.44 19.48
CA ASP A 99 36.47 -19.85 19.83
C ASP A 99 37.36 -20.73 18.93
N ASP A 100 37.57 -21.97 19.33
CA ASP A 100 38.38 -22.95 18.58
C ASP A 100 37.83 -23.23 17.17
N ASP A 101 36.52 -23.08 16.97
CA ASP A 101 35.87 -23.23 15.66
C ASP A 101 36.08 -22.00 14.73
N GLY A 102 36.79 -20.97 15.21
CA GLY A 102 37.06 -19.72 14.49
C GLY A 102 35.98 -18.66 14.63
N SER A 103 34.82 -18.98 15.23
CA SER A 103 33.77 -18.00 15.47
C SER A 103 34.17 -16.98 16.54
N VAL A 104 33.63 -15.76 16.45
CA VAL A 104 33.87 -14.71 17.45
C VAL A 104 32.59 -14.48 18.24
N ARG A 105 32.67 -14.53 19.57
CA ARG A 105 31.53 -14.41 20.47
C ARG A 105 31.73 -13.35 21.54
N LEU A 106 30.65 -12.66 21.89
CA LEU A 106 30.58 -11.77 23.05
C LEU A 106 29.49 -12.26 24.00
N GLY A 107 29.88 -12.66 25.21
CA GLY A 107 28.93 -13.18 26.21
C GLY A 107 28.07 -14.33 25.67
N GLY A 108 28.68 -15.26 24.91
CA GLY A 108 28.01 -16.40 24.27
C GLY A 108 27.29 -16.10 22.95
N THR A 109 27.10 -14.83 22.58
CA THR A 109 26.47 -14.45 21.31
C THR A 109 27.50 -14.41 20.18
N THR A 110 27.27 -15.14 19.09
CA THR A 110 28.11 -15.07 17.88
C THR A 110 28.00 -13.73 17.18
N LEU A 111 29.13 -13.05 17.02
CA LEU A 111 29.29 -11.80 16.28
C LEU A 111 29.78 -12.05 14.84
N ALA A 112 30.69 -13.00 14.66
CA ALA A 112 31.18 -13.45 13.36
C ALA A 112 31.23 -14.98 13.30
N ARG A 113 30.88 -15.53 12.13
CA ARG A 113 30.93 -16.96 11.83
C ARG A 113 32.38 -17.39 11.53
N PRO A 114 32.69 -18.71 11.50
CA PRO A 114 34.02 -19.22 11.17
C PRO A 114 34.59 -18.74 9.83
N ASP A 115 33.73 -18.50 8.85
CA ASP A 115 34.09 -17.96 7.53
C ASP A 115 34.36 -16.44 7.53
N GLY A 116 34.32 -15.79 8.71
CA GLY A 116 34.52 -14.36 8.88
C GLY A 116 33.27 -13.51 8.63
N SER A 117 32.17 -14.09 8.15
CA SER A 117 30.95 -13.33 7.88
C SER A 117 30.27 -12.85 9.17
N ALA A 118 29.81 -11.59 9.16
CA ALA A 118 29.12 -10.99 10.29
C ALA A 118 27.74 -11.61 10.51
N THR A 119 27.34 -11.77 11.77
CA THR A 119 25.94 -12.08 12.11
C THR A 119 25.09 -10.82 12.10
N TYR A 120 23.77 -10.99 12.05
CA TYR A 120 22.81 -9.90 12.18
C TYR A 120 23.10 -8.98 13.38
N GLN A 121 23.46 -9.56 14.54
CA GLN A 121 23.66 -8.81 15.77
C GLN A 121 24.89 -7.89 15.70
N LEU A 122 25.96 -8.31 15.03
CA LEU A 122 27.13 -7.46 14.80
C LEU A 122 26.84 -6.42 13.71
N ALA A 123 26.36 -6.87 12.55
CA ALA A 123 26.19 -6.03 11.37
C ALA A 123 25.24 -4.85 11.64
N THR A 124 24.09 -5.12 12.28
CA THR A 124 23.09 -4.08 12.58
C THR A 124 23.64 -2.99 13.50
N VAL A 125 24.43 -3.36 14.52
CA VAL A 125 25.01 -2.40 15.47
C VAL A 125 26.19 -1.64 14.86
N ALA A 126 27.06 -2.34 14.12
CA ALA A 126 28.18 -1.70 13.43
C ALA A 126 27.70 -0.65 12.42
N ASP A 127 26.64 -0.96 11.67
CA ASP A 127 26.04 -0.03 10.72
C ASP A 127 25.32 1.13 11.40
N ASP A 128 24.55 0.88 12.47
CA ASP A 128 23.87 1.96 13.20
C ASP A 128 24.89 2.96 13.79
N LEU A 129 26.07 2.49 14.25
CA LEU A 129 27.17 3.35 14.70
C LEU A 129 27.84 4.11 13.55
N ASP A 130 28.19 3.44 12.45
CA ASP A 130 28.88 4.03 11.30
C ASP A 130 28.02 5.08 10.58
N LEU A 131 26.74 4.76 10.35
CA LEU A 131 25.75 5.66 9.73
C LEU A 131 25.26 6.76 10.69
N ARG A 132 25.76 6.75 11.94
CA ARG A 132 25.46 7.71 13.00
C ARG A 132 23.96 7.83 13.27
N ILE A 133 23.29 6.68 13.30
CA ILE A 133 21.87 6.61 13.67
C ILE A 133 21.72 7.13 15.09
N THR A 134 20.69 7.95 15.31
CA THR A 134 20.37 8.54 16.61
C THR A 134 19.17 7.86 17.26
N HIS A 135 18.21 7.42 16.45
CA HIS A 135 17.00 6.76 16.89
C HIS A 135 16.73 5.52 16.03
N ILE A 136 16.43 4.41 16.68
CA ILE A 136 16.04 3.14 16.07
C ILE A 136 14.55 2.95 16.31
N VAL A 137 13.73 3.20 15.29
CA VAL A 137 12.28 2.98 15.34
C VAL A 137 11.97 1.65 14.67
N ARG A 138 11.42 0.68 15.42
CA ARG A 138 11.13 -0.68 14.91
C ARG A 138 10.04 -1.41 15.71
N GLY A 139 9.57 -2.55 15.20
CA GLY A 139 8.59 -3.40 15.87
C GLY A 139 9.08 -3.97 17.21
N SER A 140 8.13 -4.18 18.14
CA SER A 140 8.37 -4.67 19.50
C SER A 140 8.90 -6.10 19.58
N ASP A 141 8.83 -6.87 18.49
CA ASP A 141 9.44 -8.19 18.37
C ASP A 141 10.97 -8.17 18.43
N HIS A 142 11.58 -7.01 18.18
CA HIS A 142 13.01 -6.82 18.36
C HIS A 142 13.44 -6.43 19.78
N ARG A 143 12.49 -6.19 20.71
CA ARG A 143 12.78 -5.80 22.09
C ARG A 143 13.76 -6.73 22.82
N PRO A 144 13.70 -8.08 22.67
CA PRO A 144 14.67 -8.97 23.30
C PRO A 144 16.12 -8.75 22.85
N ASN A 145 16.35 -8.13 21.69
CA ASN A 145 17.69 -7.87 21.17
C ASN A 145 18.34 -6.61 21.77
N GLU A 146 17.58 -5.71 22.41
CA GLU A 146 18.05 -4.37 22.78
C GLU A 146 19.25 -4.41 23.74
N GLU A 147 19.16 -5.15 24.84
CA GLU A 147 20.26 -5.24 25.80
C GLU A 147 21.50 -5.92 25.20
N LEU A 148 21.29 -6.93 24.35
CA LEU A 148 22.37 -7.56 23.61
C LEU A 148 23.07 -6.55 22.69
N GLN A 149 22.31 -5.81 21.90
CA GLN A 149 22.83 -4.80 20.97
C GLN A 149 23.53 -3.66 21.73
N ARG A 150 23.05 -3.29 22.91
CA ARG A 150 23.71 -2.32 23.81
C ARG A 150 25.09 -2.79 24.26
N ARG A 151 25.22 -4.06 24.64
CA ARG A 151 26.52 -4.65 25.00
C ARG A 151 27.47 -4.70 23.80
N ILE A 152 26.96 -5.06 22.62
CA ILE A 152 27.75 -5.05 21.37
C ILE A 152 28.21 -3.62 21.08
N ALA A 153 27.34 -2.62 21.12
CA ALA A 153 27.70 -1.22 20.85
C ALA A 153 28.85 -0.74 21.74
N ARG A 154 28.79 -1.06 23.05
CA ARG A 154 29.88 -0.77 24.00
C ARG A 154 31.19 -1.47 23.62
N ALA A 155 31.13 -2.74 23.23
CA ALA A 155 32.32 -3.49 22.79
C ALA A 155 32.89 -2.94 21.46
N LEU A 156 32.07 -2.28 20.64
CA LEU A 156 32.51 -1.57 19.44
C LEU A 156 33.01 -0.14 19.74
N GLY A 157 33.05 0.27 21.00
CA GLY A 157 33.49 1.61 21.42
C GLY A 157 32.45 2.71 21.23
N GLY A 158 31.18 2.36 21.09
CA GLY A 158 30.06 3.30 20.89
C GLY A 158 28.93 3.13 21.90
N GLU A 159 27.87 3.92 21.69
CA GLU A 159 26.61 3.81 22.44
C GLU A 159 25.49 3.43 21.48
N LEU A 160 24.58 2.56 21.94
CA LEU A 160 23.42 2.19 21.14
C LEU A 160 22.53 3.44 20.97
N PRO A 161 22.04 3.71 19.75
CA PRO A 161 21.05 4.78 19.54
C PRO A 161 19.80 4.60 20.41
N GLU A 162 19.04 5.67 20.61
CA GLU A 162 17.78 5.58 21.34
C GLU A 162 16.83 4.62 20.61
N VAL A 163 16.24 3.65 21.33
CA VAL A 163 15.41 2.62 20.70
C VAL A 163 13.94 2.85 21.03
N ILE A 164 13.14 3.07 19.98
CA ILE A 164 11.68 3.24 20.06
C ILE A 164 11.03 2.00 19.47
N HIS A 165 10.38 1.22 20.33
CA HIS A 165 9.64 0.03 19.93
C HIS A 165 8.15 0.35 19.78
N HIS A 166 7.60 0.16 18.58
CA HIS A 166 6.16 0.24 18.35
C HIS A 166 5.51 -1.15 18.41
N GLY A 167 4.23 -1.18 18.72
CA GLY A 167 3.39 -2.38 18.72
C GLY A 167 3.32 -3.04 17.35
N LEU A 168 3.05 -4.35 17.35
CA LEU A 168 2.88 -5.13 16.14
C LEU A 168 1.47 -4.99 15.57
N LEU A 169 1.36 -5.19 14.26
CA LEU A 169 0.07 -5.44 13.63
C LEU A 169 -0.36 -6.87 13.89
N LEU A 170 -1.57 -7.01 14.41
CA LEU A 170 -2.21 -8.30 14.65
C LEU A 170 -3.23 -8.61 13.55
N GLY A 171 -3.34 -9.90 13.21
CA GLY A 171 -4.42 -10.41 12.38
C GLY A 171 -5.74 -10.46 13.13
N ALA A 172 -6.78 -10.95 12.44
CA ALA A 172 -8.11 -11.16 13.03
C ALA A 172 -8.10 -12.21 14.17
N ASP A 173 -7.11 -13.10 14.19
CA ASP A 173 -6.92 -14.12 15.21
C ASP A 173 -6.19 -13.62 16.47
N GLY A 174 -5.83 -12.33 16.51
CA GLY A 174 -5.08 -11.71 17.62
C GLY A 174 -3.62 -12.13 17.70
N ARG A 175 -3.11 -12.86 16.70
CA ARG A 175 -1.68 -13.18 16.57
C ARG A 175 -1.00 -12.16 15.68
N LYS A 176 0.33 -12.12 15.74
CA LYS A 176 1.14 -11.33 14.80
C LYS A 176 0.68 -11.61 13.37
N LEU A 177 0.37 -10.55 12.63
CA LEU A 177 -0.11 -10.64 11.27
C LEU A 177 0.83 -11.54 10.45
N SER A 178 0.25 -12.60 9.88
CA SER A 178 1.00 -13.61 9.14
C SER A 178 1.09 -13.22 7.66
N LYS A 179 2.13 -13.71 6.97
CA LYS A 179 2.29 -13.52 5.51
C LYS A 179 1.13 -14.04 4.66
N ARG A 180 0.26 -14.90 5.22
CA ARG A 180 -0.88 -15.52 4.52
C ARG A 180 -2.22 -14.86 4.85
N ALA A 181 -2.24 -13.92 5.80
CA ALA A 181 -3.45 -13.21 6.15
C ALA A 181 -3.87 -12.27 5.00
N ALA A 182 -5.16 -11.92 4.95
CA ALA A 182 -5.61 -10.84 4.07
C ALA A 182 -4.86 -9.55 4.41
N HIS A 183 -4.56 -8.73 3.40
CA HIS A 183 -3.89 -7.43 3.56
C HIS A 183 -2.51 -7.51 4.25
N ALA A 184 -1.83 -8.66 4.16
CA ALA A 184 -0.59 -8.88 4.90
C ALA A 184 0.62 -8.16 4.29
N SER A 185 0.60 -7.81 3.01
CA SER A 185 1.69 -7.13 2.32
C SER A 185 1.22 -5.98 1.45
N VAL A 186 2.16 -5.08 1.14
CA VAL A 186 1.93 -3.95 0.24
C VAL A 186 1.54 -4.44 -1.16
N ALA A 187 2.23 -5.44 -1.71
CA ALA A 187 1.88 -6.01 -3.00
C ALA A 187 0.46 -6.61 -3.03
N GLN A 188 0.02 -7.25 -1.94
CA GLN A 188 -1.34 -7.78 -1.84
C GLN A 188 -2.38 -6.66 -1.84
N LEU A 189 -2.18 -5.62 -1.04
CA LEU A 189 -3.07 -4.45 -1.00
C LEU A 189 -3.17 -3.76 -2.36
N ARG A 190 -2.04 -3.62 -3.06
CA ARG A 190 -1.98 -3.09 -4.43
C ARG A 190 -2.79 -3.97 -5.40
N ALA A 191 -2.64 -5.30 -5.32
CA ALA A 191 -3.36 -6.25 -6.16
C ALA A 191 -4.88 -6.26 -5.90
N GLU A 192 -5.29 -6.07 -4.65
CA GLU A 192 -6.69 -5.90 -4.24
C GLU A 192 -7.29 -4.56 -4.70
N GLY A 193 -6.45 -3.65 -5.20
CA GLY A 193 -6.86 -2.34 -5.71
C GLY A 193 -7.04 -1.30 -4.62
N ILE A 194 -6.46 -1.49 -3.43
CA ILE A 194 -6.44 -0.46 -2.40
C ILE A 194 -5.47 0.66 -2.85
N PRO A 195 -5.92 1.93 -2.94
CA PRO A 195 -5.03 3.03 -3.34
C PRO A 195 -3.86 3.21 -2.36
N ALA A 196 -2.71 3.61 -2.87
CA ALA A 196 -1.54 3.89 -2.04
C ALA A 196 -1.82 4.94 -0.96
N ALA A 197 -2.53 6.01 -1.33
CA ALA A 197 -2.93 7.08 -0.42
C ALA A 197 -3.75 6.56 0.77
N ALA A 198 -4.61 5.54 0.56
CA ALA A 198 -5.39 4.94 1.63
C ALA A 198 -4.53 4.10 2.58
N VAL A 199 -3.60 3.31 2.03
CA VAL A 199 -2.64 2.53 2.85
C VAL A 199 -1.74 3.48 3.63
N ARG A 200 -1.23 4.53 2.98
CA ARG A 200 -0.40 5.55 3.62
C ARG A 200 -1.14 6.25 4.76
N ALA A 201 -2.35 6.75 4.50
CA ALA A 201 -3.18 7.38 5.52
C ALA A 201 -3.48 6.44 6.70
N TYR A 202 -3.75 5.16 6.43
CA TYR A 202 -3.96 4.17 7.49
C TYR A 202 -2.70 3.96 8.34
N LEU A 203 -1.52 3.87 7.73
CA LEU A 203 -0.26 3.72 8.45
C LEU A 203 0.11 4.98 9.24
N ASP A 204 -0.14 6.17 8.68
CA ASP A 204 0.03 7.46 9.36
C ASP A 204 -0.93 7.58 10.56
N GLU A 205 -2.18 7.10 10.45
CA GLU A 205 -3.15 7.06 11.57
C GLU A 205 -2.69 6.17 12.74
N LEU A 206 -1.96 5.09 12.44
CA LEU A 206 -1.42 4.20 13.46
C LEU A 206 -0.19 4.80 14.16
N ASP A 207 0.61 5.59 13.44
CA ASP A 207 1.83 6.25 13.92
C ASP A 207 2.79 5.26 14.63
N LEU A 208 3.11 5.48 15.91
CA LEU A 208 3.95 4.63 16.75
C LEU A 208 3.09 4.04 17.87
N PRO A 209 2.27 3.01 17.56
CA PRO A 209 1.36 2.46 18.55
C PRO A 209 2.14 1.91 19.75
N ARG A 210 1.73 2.26 20.96
CA ARG A 210 2.41 1.81 22.20
C ARG A 210 2.21 0.31 22.49
N HIS A 211 1.13 -0.25 21.97
CA HIS A 211 0.72 -1.64 22.15
C HIS A 211 0.38 -2.24 20.79
N ASP A 212 0.34 -3.57 20.71
CA ASP A 212 -0.07 -4.27 19.50
C ASP A 212 -1.50 -3.86 19.12
N VAL A 213 -1.74 -3.68 17.83
CA VAL A 213 -3.02 -3.20 17.29
C VAL A 213 -3.52 -4.17 16.24
N HIS A 214 -4.83 -4.43 16.27
CA HIS A 214 -5.47 -5.22 15.23
C HIS A 214 -5.52 -4.43 13.93
N LEU A 215 -5.26 -5.11 12.82
CA LEU A 215 -5.55 -4.58 11.51
C LEU A 215 -7.06 -4.35 11.36
N ASP A 216 -7.45 -3.08 11.21
CA ASP A 216 -8.84 -2.70 10.94
C ASP A 216 -9.07 -2.61 9.42
N ALA A 217 -9.42 -3.76 8.82
CA ALA A 217 -9.74 -3.84 7.40
C ALA A 217 -10.93 -2.94 7.01
N ALA A 218 -11.88 -2.70 7.92
CA ALA A 218 -13.02 -1.83 7.65
C ALA A 218 -12.58 -0.35 7.60
N ARG A 219 -11.65 0.08 8.46
CA ARG A 219 -11.05 1.41 8.38
C ARG A 219 -10.25 1.57 7.09
N LEU A 220 -9.43 0.59 6.74
CA LEU A 220 -8.67 0.61 5.50
C LEU A 220 -9.57 0.72 4.27
N GLN A 221 -10.71 0.00 4.25
CA GLN A 221 -11.69 0.10 3.18
C GLN A 221 -12.37 1.48 3.12
N ARG A 222 -12.71 2.09 4.27
CA ARG A 222 -13.23 3.47 4.28
C ARG A 222 -12.24 4.45 3.68
N LEU A 223 -10.98 4.38 4.09
CA LEU A 223 -9.91 5.21 3.54
C LEU A 223 -9.69 4.94 2.04
N ALA A 224 -9.90 3.72 1.57
CA ALA A 224 -9.83 3.39 0.14
C ALA A 224 -10.92 4.10 -0.66
N ILE A 225 -12.16 4.11 -0.16
CA ILE A 225 -13.27 4.84 -0.77
C ILE A 225 -12.96 6.35 -0.78
N ASP A 226 -12.56 6.90 0.37
CA ASP A 226 -12.22 8.33 0.49
C ASP A 226 -11.10 8.73 -0.49
N ALA A 227 -10.06 7.90 -0.61
CA ALA A 227 -8.96 8.12 -1.54
C ALA A 227 -9.39 8.02 -3.01
N ILE A 228 -10.30 7.10 -3.35
CA ILE A 228 -10.88 7.01 -4.70
C ILE A 228 -11.73 8.23 -4.97
N ASP A 229 -12.53 8.71 -4.03
CA ASP A 229 -13.41 9.87 -4.21
C ASP A 229 -12.66 11.19 -4.32
N ALA A 230 -11.53 11.32 -3.61
CA ALA A 230 -10.67 12.50 -3.67
C ALA A 230 -9.71 12.53 -4.88
N MET A 231 -9.54 11.41 -5.58
CA MET A 231 -8.60 11.31 -6.72
C MET A 231 -9.00 12.26 -7.86
N PRO A 232 -8.08 12.96 -8.55
CA PRO A 232 -8.43 13.70 -9.76
C PRO A 232 -9.12 12.82 -10.81
N ASP A 233 -10.04 13.38 -11.60
CA ASP A 233 -10.81 12.62 -12.59
C ASP A 233 -9.90 11.88 -13.59
N ASP A 234 -8.85 12.55 -14.08
CA ASP A 234 -7.88 11.97 -15.01
C ASP A 234 -7.12 10.79 -14.40
N ASP A 235 -6.69 10.92 -13.14
CA ASP A 235 -5.96 9.88 -12.42
C ASP A 235 -6.86 8.68 -12.12
N LEU A 236 -8.12 8.92 -11.73
CA LEU A 236 -9.08 7.84 -11.45
C LEU A 236 -9.41 7.08 -12.73
N ALA A 237 -9.66 7.80 -13.83
CA ALA A 237 -9.90 7.21 -15.12
C ALA A 237 -8.70 6.38 -15.60
N ALA A 238 -7.48 6.91 -15.49
CA ALA A 238 -6.26 6.19 -15.82
C ALA A 238 -6.07 4.94 -14.94
N ALA A 239 -6.26 5.05 -13.63
CA ALA A 239 -6.14 3.92 -12.70
C ALA A 239 -7.19 2.83 -12.99
N ALA A 240 -8.36 3.21 -13.47
CA ALA A 240 -9.43 2.32 -13.88
C ALA A 240 -9.33 1.81 -15.33
N GLY A 241 -8.39 2.32 -16.12
CA GLY A 241 -8.29 2.02 -17.56
C GLY A 241 -9.55 2.45 -18.33
N ALA A 242 -10.11 3.61 -17.97
CA ALA A 242 -11.36 4.13 -18.47
C ALA A 242 -11.17 5.51 -19.14
N PRO A 243 -12.09 5.94 -20.02
CA PRO A 243 -12.17 7.34 -20.45
C PRO A 243 -12.46 8.28 -19.26
N VAL A 244 -11.95 9.51 -19.31
CA VAL A 244 -12.11 10.52 -18.25
C VAL A 244 -13.58 10.78 -17.93
N ASP A 245 -14.46 10.75 -18.93
CA ASP A 245 -15.91 10.97 -18.75
C ASP A 245 -16.57 9.97 -17.79
N LEU A 246 -15.95 8.80 -17.58
CA LEU A 246 -16.47 7.80 -16.65
C LEU A 246 -16.11 8.09 -15.20
N ALA A 247 -15.18 8.99 -14.90
CA ALA A 247 -14.65 9.20 -13.54
C ALA A 247 -15.77 9.38 -12.49
N ARG A 248 -16.83 10.13 -12.81
CA ARG A 248 -18.01 10.30 -11.93
C ARG A 248 -18.75 9.00 -11.62
N ALA A 249 -18.83 8.09 -12.59
CA ALA A 249 -19.44 6.77 -12.41
C ALA A 249 -18.55 5.82 -11.62
N LEU A 250 -17.27 6.13 -11.45
CA LEU A 250 -16.32 5.31 -10.67
C LEU A 250 -16.24 5.73 -9.19
N ARG A 251 -16.77 6.91 -8.84
CA ARG A 251 -16.86 7.40 -7.46
C ARG A 251 -17.71 6.45 -6.60
N GLY A 252 -17.31 6.29 -5.34
CA GLY A 252 -17.90 5.36 -4.39
C GLY A 252 -17.47 3.90 -4.57
N ALA A 253 -16.61 3.59 -5.55
CA ALA A 253 -16.00 2.26 -5.64
C ALA A 253 -15.13 1.99 -4.39
N ARG A 254 -15.18 0.77 -3.87
CA ARG A 254 -14.45 0.38 -2.66
C ARG A 254 -12.98 0.10 -2.93
N THR A 255 -12.65 -0.26 -4.17
CA THR A 255 -11.29 -0.50 -4.65
C THR A 255 -11.14 -0.07 -6.11
N LEU A 256 -9.91 0.13 -6.56
CA LEU A 256 -9.60 0.36 -7.97
C LEU A 256 -9.93 -0.86 -8.84
N VAL A 257 -9.96 -2.07 -8.27
CA VAL A 257 -10.45 -3.27 -8.99
C VAL A 257 -11.94 -3.17 -9.25
N GLU A 258 -12.73 -2.72 -8.28
CA GLU A 258 -14.17 -2.46 -8.46
C GLU A 258 -14.40 -1.31 -9.46
N ALA A 259 -13.62 -0.22 -9.39
CA ALA A 259 -13.70 0.86 -10.36
C ALA A 259 -13.43 0.36 -11.79
N ARG A 260 -12.41 -0.49 -12.02
CA ARG A 260 -12.15 -1.14 -13.32
C ARG A 260 -13.32 -1.99 -13.79
N ALA A 261 -13.97 -2.73 -12.88
CA ALA A 261 -15.11 -3.55 -13.21
C ALA A 261 -16.31 -2.69 -13.66
N ILE A 262 -16.60 -1.60 -12.92
CA ILE A 262 -17.64 -0.63 -13.29
C ILE A 262 -17.32 0.02 -14.65
N ALA A 263 -16.07 0.43 -14.87
CA ALA A 263 -15.65 1.00 -16.14
C ALA A 263 -15.93 0.04 -17.31
N ARG A 264 -15.50 -1.21 -17.19
CA ARG A 264 -15.72 -2.25 -18.22
C ARG A 264 -17.20 -2.48 -18.48
N GLN A 265 -18.02 -2.52 -17.41
CA GLN A 265 -19.47 -2.68 -17.52
C GLN A 265 -20.10 -1.55 -18.36
N ILE A 266 -19.57 -0.32 -18.29
CA ILE A 266 -20.08 0.82 -19.06
C ILE A 266 -19.47 0.86 -20.46
N THR A 267 -18.17 0.59 -20.63
CA THR A 267 -17.50 0.72 -21.93
C THR A 267 -17.77 -0.47 -22.85
N ALA A 268 -18.01 -1.65 -22.31
CA ALA A 268 -18.23 -2.89 -23.06
C ALA A 268 -19.34 -3.73 -22.40
N PRO A 269 -20.60 -3.26 -22.40
CA PRO A 269 -21.70 -3.95 -21.75
C PRO A 269 -22.03 -5.27 -22.44
N GLU A 270 -22.45 -6.26 -21.66
CA GLU A 270 -23.07 -7.46 -22.24
C GLU A 270 -24.40 -7.09 -22.91
N ALA A 271 -24.63 -7.63 -24.10
CA ALA A 271 -25.84 -7.35 -24.85
C ALA A 271 -27.04 -8.08 -24.23
N VAL A 272 -28.08 -7.33 -23.89
CA VAL A 272 -29.29 -7.83 -23.22
C VAL A 272 -30.50 -7.81 -24.15
N SER A 273 -31.46 -8.69 -23.90
CA SER A 273 -32.79 -8.68 -24.52
C SER A 273 -33.81 -8.59 -23.40
N LEU A 274 -34.60 -7.53 -23.41
CA LEU A 274 -35.61 -7.24 -22.40
C LEU A 274 -37.00 -7.60 -22.92
N GLY A 275 -37.88 -7.98 -21.99
CA GLY A 275 -39.27 -8.29 -22.29
C GLY A 275 -40.07 -7.07 -22.71
N GLU A 276 -41.29 -7.32 -23.20
CA GLU A 276 -42.23 -6.28 -23.65
C GLU A 276 -42.53 -5.25 -22.55
N GLU A 277 -42.46 -5.64 -21.27
CA GLU A 277 -42.64 -4.71 -20.14
C GLU A 277 -41.62 -3.56 -20.11
N ALA A 278 -40.44 -3.73 -20.73
CA ALA A 278 -39.39 -2.71 -20.76
C ALA A 278 -39.56 -1.72 -21.92
N ARG A 279 -40.40 -2.02 -22.91
CA ARG A 279 -40.55 -1.23 -24.15
C ARG A 279 -40.93 0.22 -23.85
N ALA A 280 -41.99 0.43 -23.07
CA ALA A 280 -42.45 1.77 -22.69
C ALA A 280 -41.37 2.59 -21.95
N THR A 281 -40.51 1.93 -21.16
CA THR A 281 -39.38 2.59 -20.49
C THR A 281 -38.33 3.05 -21.50
N MET A 282 -37.96 2.21 -22.48
CA MET A 282 -36.94 2.54 -23.47
C MET A 282 -37.42 3.62 -24.44
N GLU A 283 -38.69 3.55 -24.88
CA GLU A 283 -39.30 4.56 -25.73
C GLU A 283 -39.35 5.92 -25.02
N ARG A 284 -39.79 5.94 -23.76
CA ARG A 284 -39.80 7.18 -22.97
C ARG A 284 -38.41 7.73 -22.72
N PHE A 285 -37.42 6.87 -22.47
CA PHE A 285 -36.03 7.29 -22.36
C PHE A 285 -35.54 7.91 -23.67
N ALA A 286 -35.86 7.32 -24.81
CA ALA A 286 -35.47 7.84 -26.11
C ALA A 286 -36.07 9.23 -26.39
N GLU A 287 -37.35 9.43 -26.07
CA GLU A 287 -38.02 10.75 -26.18
C GLU A 287 -37.30 11.83 -25.37
N LEU A 288 -36.87 11.49 -24.15
CA LEU A 288 -36.18 12.43 -23.26
C LEU A 288 -34.72 12.67 -23.68
N ARG A 289 -34.06 11.64 -24.22
CA ARG A 289 -32.61 11.69 -24.51
C ARG A 289 -32.28 12.25 -25.89
N ALA A 290 -33.15 12.03 -26.89
CA ALA A 290 -32.94 12.43 -28.28
C ALA A 290 -32.78 13.95 -28.53
N PRO A 291 -33.60 14.85 -27.94
CA PRO A 291 -33.48 16.29 -28.21
C PRO A 291 -32.26 16.95 -27.54
N GLY A 292 -31.54 16.21 -26.69
CA GLY A 292 -30.41 16.73 -25.91
C GLY A 292 -29.06 16.76 -26.63
N PRO A 293 -28.04 17.37 -26.00
CA PRO A 293 -26.67 17.38 -26.50
C PRO A 293 -26.06 15.97 -26.56
N ALA A 294 -24.93 15.84 -27.27
CA ALA A 294 -24.14 14.61 -27.35
C ALA A 294 -23.78 14.07 -25.96
N ARG A 295 -23.33 14.94 -25.05
CA ARG A 295 -23.05 14.60 -23.65
C ARG A 295 -23.89 15.43 -22.70
N LEU A 296 -24.32 14.81 -21.60
CA LEU A 296 -25.12 15.45 -20.55
C LEU A 296 -24.22 16.01 -19.46
N ASP A 297 -24.57 17.19 -18.95
CA ASP A 297 -24.11 17.61 -17.64
C ASP A 297 -24.87 16.86 -16.52
N GLU A 298 -24.49 17.12 -15.27
CA GLU A 298 -25.07 16.44 -14.11
C GLU A 298 -26.57 16.75 -13.96
N ASP A 299 -26.97 18.01 -14.12
CA ASP A 299 -28.35 18.45 -13.91
C ASP A 299 -29.30 17.84 -14.96
N ALA A 300 -28.88 17.83 -16.23
CA ALA A 300 -29.62 17.22 -17.31
C ALA A 300 -29.74 15.70 -17.13
N ALA A 301 -28.65 15.01 -16.77
CA ALA A 301 -28.68 13.57 -16.52
C ALA A 301 -29.60 13.22 -15.34
N ARG A 302 -29.54 13.98 -14.24
CA ARG A 302 -30.45 13.82 -13.10
C ARG A 302 -31.89 14.17 -13.46
N SER A 303 -32.15 15.13 -14.35
CA SER A 303 -33.51 15.45 -14.82
C SER A 303 -34.13 14.26 -15.53
N ILE A 304 -33.42 13.64 -16.47
CA ILE A 304 -33.91 12.46 -17.21
C ILE A 304 -34.28 11.33 -16.23
N VAL A 305 -33.41 11.03 -15.26
CA VAL A 305 -33.70 9.98 -14.25
C VAL A 305 -34.93 10.34 -13.40
N ARG A 306 -35.10 11.61 -13.01
CA ARG A 306 -36.27 12.08 -12.25
C ARG A 306 -37.56 11.96 -13.06
N GLU A 307 -37.54 12.36 -14.33
CA GLU A 307 -38.71 12.31 -15.22
C GLU A 307 -39.14 10.87 -15.51
N LEU A 308 -38.18 9.98 -15.77
CA LEU A 308 -38.46 8.54 -15.91
C LEU A 308 -39.08 7.96 -14.64
N LYS A 309 -38.56 8.33 -13.46
CA LYS A 309 -39.11 7.89 -12.18
C LYS A 309 -40.54 8.41 -11.96
N ALA A 310 -40.83 9.65 -12.35
CA ALA A 310 -42.15 10.27 -12.17
C ALA A 310 -43.26 9.57 -12.96
N VAL A 311 -42.93 8.96 -14.10
CA VAL A 311 -43.87 8.23 -14.95
C VAL A 311 -43.88 6.71 -14.69
N GLY A 312 -43.19 6.25 -13.63
CA GLY A 312 -43.15 4.83 -13.25
C GLY A 312 -42.28 3.96 -14.17
N ALA A 313 -41.35 4.55 -14.92
CA ALA A 313 -40.47 3.80 -15.80
C ALA A 313 -39.48 2.92 -15.01
N SER A 314 -39.10 1.76 -15.57
CA SER A 314 -38.20 0.81 -14.91
C SER A 314 -36.74 1.23 -15.04
N LEU A 315 -36.23 1.97 -14.04
CA LEU A 315 -34.81 2.37 -14.00
C LEU A 315 -33.86 1.16 -13.96
N LYS A 316 -34.32 0.02 -13.42
CA LYS A 316 -33.58 -1.25 -13.45
C LYS A 316 -33.42 -1.75 -14.89
N ALA A 317 -34.49 -1.73 -15.68
CA ALA A 317 -34.46 -2.14 -17.09
C ALA A 317 -33.56 -1.20 -17.92
N LEU A 318 -33.65 0.12 -17.68
CA LEU A 318 -32.76 1.08 -18.35
C LEU A 318 -31.29 0.85 -18.00
N ARG A 319 -30.96 0.63 -16.72
CA ARG A 319 -29.59 0.28 -16.32
C ARG A 319 -29.10 -0.99 -17.04
N LEU A 320 -29.93 -2.02 -17.07
CA LEU A 320 -29.60 -3.29 -17.72
C LEU A 320 -29.35 -3.09 -19.22
N ALA A 321 -30.18 -2.29 -19.90
CA ALA A 321 -29.98 -1.94 -21.30
C ALA A 321 -28.66 -1.18 -21.54
N LEU A 322 -28.33 -0.22 -20.68
CA LEU A 322 -27.15 0.65 -20.86
C LEU A 322 -25.83 -0.01 -20.44
N THR A 323 -25.87 -0.94 -19.50
CA THR A 323 -24.66 -1.44 -18.82
C THR A 323 -24.53 -2.96 -18.82
N GLY A 324 -25.56 -3.71 -19.23
CA GLY A 324 -25.56 -5.17 -19.16
C GLY A 324 -25.65 -5.75 -17.75
N ALA A 325 -25.80 -4.93 -16.69
CA ALA A 325 -25.93 -5.44 -15.32
C ALA A 325 -27.05 -4.76 -14.51
N GLU A 326 -27.56 -5.47 -13.52
CA GLU A 326 -28.64 -4.99 -12.65
C GLU A 326 -28.17 -4.01 -11.57
N ARG A 327 -26.87 -4.01 -11.26
CA ARG A 327 -26.23 -3.19 -10.21
C ARG A 327 -25.08 -2.39 -10.80
N GLY A 328 -24.61 -1.40 -10.07
CA GLY A 328 -23.51 -0.53 -10.48
C GLY A 328 -23.72 0.90 -9.95
N PRO A 329 -23.04 1.89 -10.55
CA PRO A 329 -23.07 3.26 -10.05
C PRO A 329 -24.42 3.94 -10.26
N GLU A 330 -24.63 5.11 -9.69
CA GLU A 330 -25.85 5.89 -9.88
C GLU A 330 -26.20 6.07 -11.37
N LEU A 331 -27.44 5.82 -11.77
CA LEU A 331 -27.81 5.76 -13.19
C LEU A 331 -27.53 7.08 -13.94
N TRP A 332 -27.66 8.22 -13.26
CA TRP A 332 -27.36 9.52 -13.86
C TRP A 332 -25.88 9.66 -14.24
N THR A 333 -24.95 9.03 -13.50
CA THR A 333 -23.51 9.05 -13.83
C THR A 333 -23.23 8.28 -15.11
N VAL A 334 -23.93 7.15 -15.32
CA VAL A 334 -23.87 6.36 -16.55
C VAL A 334 -24.38 7.18 -17.72
N LEU A 335 -25.51 7.88 -17.55
CA LEU A 335 -26.08 8.74 -18.59
C LEU A 335 -25.17 9.92 -18.95
N ALA A 336 -24.49 10.51 -17.96
CA ALA A 336 -23.52 11.58 -18.19
C ALA A 336 -22.26 11.09 -18.92
N ALA A 337 -21.83 9.85 -18.64
CA ALA A 337 -20.64 9.25 -19.24
C ALA A 337 -20.84 8.81 -20.71
N LEU A 338 -22.07 8.44 -21.09
CA LEU A 338 -22.39 7.93 -22.43
C LEU A 338 -22.74 9.05 -23.41
N ASP A 339 -22.26 8.90 -24.64
CA ASP A 339 -22.75 9.68 -25.76
C ASP A 339 -24.25 9.39 -26.01
N ARG A 340 -24.98 10.40 -26.48
CA ARG A 340 -26.40 10.31 -26.79
C ARG A 340 -26.72 9.14 -27.70
N ASP A 341 -26.02 9.06 -28.82
CA ASP A 341 -26.39 8.15 -29.88
C ASP A 341 -26.09 6.71 -29.45
N GLU A 342 -25.00 6.52 -28.69
CA GLU A 342 -24.67 5.26 -28.03
C GLU A 342 -25.73 4.84 -26.99
N ALA A 343 -26.15 5.75 -26.12
CA ALA A 343 -27.17 5.46 -25.11
C ALA A 343 -28.52 5.07 -25.75
N LEU A 344 -28.92 5.78 -26.81
CA LEU A 344 -30.12 5.48 -27.58
C LEU A 344 -30.02 4.13 -28.31
N ALA A 345 -28.87 3.85 -28.93
CA ALA A 345 -28.62 2.59 -29.63
C ALA A 345 -28.73 1.39 -28.68
N ARG A 346 -28.11 1.48 -27.49
CA ARG A 346 -28.20 0.44 -26.45
C ARG A 346 -29.63 0.21 -25.99
N ALA A 347 -30.37 1.28 -25.70
CA ALA A 347 -31.77 1.21 -25.28
C ALA A 347 -32.66 0.57 -26.35
N GLY A 348 -32.50 0.95 -27.62
CA GLY A 348 -33.25 0.36 -28.74
C GLY A 348 -32.90 -1.10 -29.01
N ALA A 349 -31.61 -1.46 -28.96
CA ALA A 349 -31.16 -2.84 -29.14
C ALA A 349 -31.74 -3.77 -28.07
N ALA A 350 -31.89 -3.28 -26.83
CA ALA A 350 -32.41 -4.06 -25.72
C ALA A 350 -33.88 -4.50 -25.87
N ILE A 351 -34.67 -3.83 -26.70
CA ILE A 351 -36.10 -4.14 -26.95
C ILE A 351 -36.36 -4.67 -28.37
N THR A 352 -35.29 -4.89 -29.15
CA THR A 352 -35.40 -5.47 -30.48
C THR A 352 -35.45 -7.00 -30.36
N PRO A 353 -36.45 -7.69 -30.94
CA PRO A 353 -36.50 -9.15 -30.93
C PRO A 353 -35.23 -9.74 -31.57
N ARG A 354 -34.59 -10.70 -30.91
CA ARG A 354 -33.44 -11.44 -31.46
C ARG A 354 -33.85 -12.61 -32.33
#